data_AF-A0A7U7B2T8-F1
#
_entry.id   AF-A0A7U7B2T8-F1
#
_cell.length_a   1.000
_cell.length_b   1.000
_cell.length_c   1.000
_cell.angle_alpha   90.00
_cell.angle_beta   90.00
_cell.angle_gamma   90.00
#
_symmetry.space_group_name_H-M   'P 1'
#
loop_
_entity.id
_entity.type
_entity.pdbx_description
1 polymer ?
#
loop_
_entity_poly.entity_id
_entity_poly.type
_entity_poly.pdbx_seq_one_letter_code
_entity_poly.pdbx_strand_id
1 'polypeptide(L)'
;MVLFRLLGWVLVLVSALLASTEAIAALGTGTHDFIAAADLWALFLGTPPEFDASGAQLWQDVLSWPAWTVILPVGALMILAFRPRKKRGFGRRRYA
;
A
#
# COMPACT_ATOMS: atom_id res chain seq x y z
N MET A 1 5.34 9.32 16.04
CA MET A 1 6.02 8.06 15.66
C MET A 1 5.11 6.84 15.79
N VAL A 2 4.50 6.56 16.95
CA VAL A 2 3.65 5.37 17.13
C VAL A 2 2.39 5.40 16.27
N LEU A 3 1.70 6.56 16.17
CA LEU A 3 0.47 6.71 15.35
C LEU A 3 0.69 6.37 13.87
N PHE A 4 1.71 6.95 13.22
CA PHE A 4 2.05 6.62 11.83
C PHE A 4 2.45 5.16 11.65
N ARG A 5 3.06 4.55 12.66
CA ARG A 5 3.39 3.13 12.62
C ARG A 5 2.14 2.25 12.73
N LEU A 6 1.20 2.61 13.61
CA LEU A 6 -0.11 1.95 13.72
C LEU A 6 -0.87 2.08 12.40
N LEU A 7 -0.95 3.28 11.83
CA LEU A 7 -1.62 3.51 10.55
C LEU A 7 -0.95 2.69 9.44
N GLY A 8 0.38 2.64 9.38
CA GLY A 8 1.11 1.81 8.41
C GLY A 8 0.79 0.31 8.55
N TRP A 9 0.69 -0.19 9.78
CA TRP A 9 0.26 -1.58 10.03
C TRP A 9 -1.19 -1.83 9.62
N VAL A 10 -2.09 -0.88 9.86
CA VAL A 10 -3.48 -0.95 9.37
C VAL A 10 -3.51 -1.03 7.85
N LEU A 11 -2.75 -0.19 7.14
CA LEU A 11 -2.66 -0.25 5.68
C LEU A 11 -2.15 -1.61 5.19
N VAL A 12 -1.10 -2.15 5.82
CA VAL A 12 -0.56 -3.49 5.47
C VAL A 12 -1.61 -4.58 5.70
N LEU A 13 -2.37 -4.51 6.80
CA LEU A 13 -3.42 -5.47 7.10
C LEU A 13 -4.57 -5.39 6.09
N VAL A 14 -5.03 -4.19 5.74
CA VAL A 14 -6.05 -3.97 4.71
C VAL A 14 -5.58 -4.50 3.35
N SER A 15 -4.32 -4.25 3.00
CA SER A 15 -3.72 -4.78 1.77
C SER A 15 -3.67 -6.30 1.74
N ALA A 16 -3.32 -6.95 2.86
CA ALA A 16 -3.33 -8.40 2.96
C ALA A 16 -4.74 -9.00 2.81
N LEU A 17 -5.77 -8.32 3.35
CA LEU A 17 -7.16 -8.72 3.18
C LEU A 17 -7.60 -8.62 1.71
N LEU A 18 -7.28 -7.52 1.02
CA LEU A 18 -7.57 -7.33 -0.40
C LEU A 18 -6.89 -8.42 -1.27
N ALA A 19 -5.61 -8.68 -1.03
CA ALA A 19 -4.88 -9.73 -1.73
C ALA A 19 -5.48 -11.12 -1.45
N SER A 20 -5.93 -11.37 -0.21
CA SER A 20 -6.60 -12.63 0.14
C SER A 20 -7.95 -12.79 -0.55
N THR A 21 -8.73 -11.72 -0.71
CA THR A 21 -10.01 -11.80 -1.43
C THR A 21 -9.80 -12.13 -2.90
N GLU A 22 -8.77 -11.56 -3.53
CA GLU A 22 -8.40 -11.91 -4.92
C GLU A 22 -7.92 -13.36 -5.03
N ALA A 23 -7.10 -13.84 -4.08
CA ALA A 23 -6.63 -15.22 -4.07
C ALA A 23 -7.78 -16.22 -3.96
N ILE A 24 -8.78 -15.94 -3.11
CA ILE A 24 -9.96 -16.79 -2.95
C ILE A 24 -10.83 -16.73 -4.21
N ALA A 25 -11.03 -15.55 -4.81
CA ALA A 25 -11.78 -15.41 -6.06
C ALA A 25 -11.13 -16.24 -7.18
N ALA A 26 -9.81 -16.10 -7.37
CA ALA A 26 -9.06 -16.86 -8.37
C ALA A 26 -9.18 -18.39 -8.18
N LEU A 27 -9.22 -18.87 -6.92
CA LEU A 27 -9.39 -20.29 -6.60
C LEU A 27 -10.84 -20.78 -6.74
N GLY A 28 -11.83 -19.91 -6.48
CA GLY A 28 -13.24 -20.28 -6.38
C GLY A 28 -14.01 -20.19 -7.71
N THR A 29 -13.70 -19.23 -8.58
CA THR A 29 -14.46 -19.00 -9.82
C THR A 29 -13.72 -19.44 -11.08
N GLY A 30 -12.41 -19.68 -11.00
CA GLY A 30 -11.56 -19.96 -12.17
C GLY A 30 -11.37 -18.76 -13.11
N THR A 31 -12.04 -17.63 -12.83
CA THR A 31 -11.85 -16.33 -13.48
C THR A 31 -10.98 -15.45 -12.58
N HIS A 32 -9.90 -14.90 -13.11
CA HIS A 32 -9.08 -13.91 -12.42
C HIS A 32 -9.73 -12.54 -12.51
N ASP A 33 -10.77 -12.30 -11.70
CA ASP A 33 -11.28 -10.94 -11.47
C ASP A 33 -10.59 -10.36 -10.23
N PHE A 34 -10.01 -9.18 -10.40
CA PHE A 34 -9.34 -8.43 -9.33
C PHE A 34 -10.08 -7.12 -9.09
N ILE A 35 -10.00 -6.61 -7.86
CA ILE A 35 -10.52 -5.28 -7.56
C ILE A 35 -9.45 -4.26 -7.99
N ALA A 36 -9.75 -3.50 -9.05
CA ALA A 36 -8.85 -2.46 -9.51
C ALA A 36 -8.75 -1.34 -8.46
N ALA A 37 -7.59 -0.68 -8.39
CA ALA A 37 -7.42 0.48 -7.51
C ALA A 37 -8.44 1.60 -7.85
N ALA A 38 -8.78 1.75 -9.14
CA ALA A 38 -9.84 2.65 -9.61
C ALA A 38 -11.19 2.40 -8.92
N ASP A 39 -11.58 1.14 -8.75
CA ASP A 39 -12.88 0.77 -8.19
C ASP A 39 -12.97 1.10 -6.70
N LEU A 40 -11.87 0.93 -5.95
CA LEU A 40 -11.80 1.38 -4.57
C LEU A 40 -11.93 2.90 -4.46
N TRP A 41 -11.25 3.65 -5.32
CA TRP A 41 -11.36 5.11 -5.33
C TRP A 41 -12.76 5.56 -5.73
N ALA A 42 -13.38 4.89 -6.71
CA ALA A 42 -14.77 5.14 -7.07
C ALA A 42 -15.72 4.87 -5.90
N LEU A 43 -15.48 3.81 -5.12
CA LEU A 43 -16.26 3.51 -3.92
C LEU A 43 -16.11 4.59 -2.83
N PHE A 44 -14.89 5.11 -2.63
CA PHE A 44 -14.63 6.15 -1.64
C PHE A 44 -15.13 7.54 -2.06
N LEU A 45 -14.97 7.89 -3.34
CA LEU A 45 -15.30 9.20 -3.88
C LEU A 45 -16.74 9.29 -4.38
N GLY A 46 -17.41 8.15 -4.60
CA GLY A 46 -18.73 8.05 -5.20
C GLY A 46 -18.75 8.21 -6.73
N THR A 47 -17.60 8.55 -7.33
CA THR A 47 -17.43 8.74 -8.77
C THR A 47 -16.09 8.16 -9.22
N PRO A 48 -15.99 7.57 -10.42
CA PRO A 48 -14.72 7.10 -10.96
C PRO A 48 -13.73 8.28 -11.08
N PRO A 49 -12.46 8.10 -10.71
CA PRO A 49 -11.49 9.17 -10.78
C PRO A 49 -11.12 9.44 -12.25
N GLU A 50 -11.47 10.63 -12.73
CA GLU A 50 -11.13 11.09 -14.08
C GLU A 50 -9.79 11.82 -14.07
N PHE A 51 -8.87 11.41 -14.92
CA PHE A 51 -7.59 12.09 -15.13
C PHE A 51 -7.53 12.63 -16.54
N ASP A 52 -7.19 13.91 -16.68
CA ASP A 52 -7.00 14.55 -17.98
C ASP A 52 -5.89 13.83 -18.77
N ALA A 53 -6.14 13.63 -20.07
CA ALA A 53 -5.27 12.88 -20.98
C ALA A 53 -3.86 13.51 -21.14
N SER A 54 -3.70 14.76 -20.70
CA SER A 54 -2.43 15.49 -20.73
C SER A 54 -1.50 15.07 -19.59
N GLY A 55 -0.81 13.94 -19.76
CA GLY A 55 0.32 13.53 -18.90
C GLY A 55 -0.03 12.61 -17.73
N ALA A 56 -1.27 12.13 -17.62
CA ALA A 56 -1.71 11.25 -16.55
C ALA A 56 -1.73 9.75 -16.91
N GLN A 57 -1.13 9.33 -18.04
CA GLN A 57 -1.15 7.94 -18.49
C GLN A 57 -0.60 6.97 -17.43
N LEU A 58 0.48 7.36 -16.76
CA LEU A 58 1.05 6.60 -15.63
C LEU A 58 0.04 6.41 -14.48
N TRP A 59 -0.80 7.40 -14.21
CA TRP A 59 -1.82 7.30 -13.16
C TRP A 59 -2.97 6.40 -13.57
N GLN A 60 -3.38 6.45 -14.83
CA GLN A 60 -4.36 5.52 -15.39
C GLN A 60 -3.85 4.07 -15.32
N ASP A 61 -2.58 3.85 -15.66
CA ASP A 61 -1.94 2.53 -15.57
C ASP A 61 -1.91 2.03 -14.12
N VAL A 62 -1.50 2.87 -13.16
CA VAL A 62 -1.46 2.52 -11.73
C VAL A 62 -2.87 2.20 -11.20
N LEU A 63 -3.90 2.90 -11.67
CA LEU A 63 -5.27 2.67 -11.22
C LEU A 63 -5.90 1.40 -11.78
N SER A 64 -5.39 0.90 -12.89
CA SER A 64 -5.76 -0.40 -13.45
C SER A 64 -5.18 -1.59 -12.68
N TRP A 65 -4.18 -1.36 -11.84
CA TRP A 65 -3.55 -2.43 -11.07
C TRP A 65 -4.43 -2.88 -9.90
N PRO A 66 -4.21 -4.12 -9.41
CA PRO A 66 -4.89 -4.60 -8.21
C PRO A 66 -4.65 -3.66 -7.03
N ALA A 67 -5.70 -3.32 -6.31
CA ALA A 67 -5.68 -2.32 -5.25
C ALA A 67 -4.55 -2.51 -4.21
N TRP A 68 -4.25 -3.76 -3.85
CA TRP A 68 -3.24 -4.07 -2.85
C TRP A 68 -1.82 -3.65 -3.28
N THR A 69 -1.53 -3.60 -4.58
CA THR A 69 -0.21 -3.24 -5.12
C THR A 69 0.21 -1.81 -4.79
N VAL A 70 -0.75 -0.90 -4.60
CA VAL A 70 -0.50 0.49 -4.20
C VAL A 70 -0.53 0.64 -2.68
N ILE A 71 -1.48 -0.02 -2.01
CA ILE A 71 -1.69 0.14 -0.55
C ILE A 71 -0.55 -0.49 0.25
N LEU A 72 -0.05 -1.66 -0.17
CA LEU A 72 1.04 -2.38 0.49
C LEU A 72 2.34 -1.57 0.59
N PRO A 73 2.91 -1.04 -0.52
CA PRO A 73 4.16 -0.30 -0.46
C PRO A 73 4.01 1.01 0.32
N VAL A 74 2.87 1.70 0.24
CA VAL A 74 2.62 2.93 1.02
C VAL A 74 2.63 2.61 2.52
N GLY A 75 1.91 1.57 2.95
CA GLY A 75 1.90 1.13 4.35
C GLY A 75 3.30 0.70 4.82
N ALA A 76 4.02 -0.08 4.02
CA ALA A 76 5.37 -0.54 4.31
C ALA A 76 6.38 0.62 4.42
N LEU A 77 6.33 1.58 3.49
CA LEU A 77 7.17 2.78 3.51
C LEU A 77 6.92 3.61 4.76
N MET A 78 5.66 3.76 5.18
CA MET A 78 5.34 4.42 6.45
C MET A 78 5.99 3.69 7.64
N ILE A 79 5.88 2.37 7.72
CA ILE A 79 6.49 1.60 8.81
C ILE A 79 8.02 1.77 8.81
N LEU A 80 8.65 1.72 7.63
CA LEU A 80 10.11 1.83 7.47
C LEU A 80 10.63 3.24 7.76
N ALA A 81 9.97 4.28 7.26
CA ALA A 81 10.36 5.68 7.45
C ALA A 81 10.26 6.10 8.92
N PHE A 82 9.25 5.62 9.64
CA PHE A 82 9.05 5.91 11.06
C PHE A 82 9.67 4.86 11.99
N ARG A 83 10.50 3.94 11.46
CA ARG A 83 11.24 2.99 12.29
C ARG A 83 12.26 3.76 13.14
N PRO A 84 12.25 3.62 14.48
CA PRO A 84 13.24 4.27 15.31
C PRO A 84 14.63 3.78 14.89
N ARG A 85 15.42 4.68 14.29
CA ARG A 85 16.81 4.39 13.95
C ARG A 85 17.53 4.12 15.26
N LYS A 86 18.01 2.89 15.46
CA LYS A 86 18.95 2.59 16.56
C LYS A 86 20.12 3.55 16.39
N LYS A 87 20.26 4.52 17.31
CA LYS A 87 21.50 5.29 17.41
C LYS A 87 22.58 4.25 17.67
N ARG A 88 23.42 3.97 16.66
CA ARG A 88 24.61 3.15 16.86
C ARG A 88 25.37 3.83 17.99
N GLY A 89 25.38 3.21 19.17
CA GLY A 89 26.20 3.67 20.27
C GLY A 89 27.62 3.61 19.74
N PHE A 90 28.16 4.76 19.36
CA PHE A 90 29.57 4.88 19.05
C PHE A 90 30.27 4.60 20.37
N GLY A 91 30.63 3.33 20.55
CA GLY A 91 31.29 2.84 21.75
C GLY A 91 32.53 3.67 21.93
N ARG A 92 32.52 4.47 23.00
CA ARG A 92 33.72 5.11 23.54
C ARG A 92 34.72 3.99 23.84
N ARG A 93 35.63 3.70 22.91
CA ARG A 93 36.92 3.11 23.28
C ARG A 93 37.73 4.20 23.96
N ARG A 94 37.49 4.38 25.27
CA ARG A 94 38.51 4.88 26.18
C ARG A 94 39.40 3.68 26.50
N TYR A 95 40.57 3.62 25.89
CA TYR A 95 41.71 2.97 26.53
C TYR A 95 42.57 4.10 27.09
N ALA A 96 42.73 4.05 28.41
CA ALA A 96 43.61 4.86 29.22
C ALA A 96 45.06 4.43 29.03
#